data_AF-A0A3P9NLT8-F1
#
_entry.id   AF-A0A3P9NLT8-F1
#
_cell.length_a   1.000
_cell.length_b   1.000
_cell.length_c   1.000
_cell.angle_alpha   90.00
_cell.angle_beta   90.00
_cell.angle_gamma   90.00
#
_symmetry.space_group_name_H-M   'P 1'
#
loop_
_entity.id
_entity.type
_entity.pdbx_description
1 polymer ?
#
loop_
_entity_poly.entity_id
_entity_poly.type
_entity_poly.pdbx_seq_one_letter_code
_entity_poly.pdbx_strand_id
1 'polypeptide(L)'
;SCKEKQVKSKSSKLCTYFLYLKFRFATWRDKLMIVVGSLCALIHGSASPLMLLVYGMMTNTFVAYELEVQELKDPNKESQMTMFAYYYIGIGLGVLIVSYFQIVFWVSAAARQTHKIRKTYFRKVMQMEIGWFDCNSVGELNTRISE
;
A
#
# COMPACT_ATOMS: atom_id res chain seq x y z
N SER A 1 -21.38 -12.65 26.18
CA SER A 1 -21.51 -11.34 26.85
C SER A 1 -20.17 -10.74 27.35
N CYS A 2 -19.42 -11.37 28.27
CA CYS A 2 -18.13 -10.81 28.77
C CYS A 2 -17.02 -10.73 27.69
N LYS A 3 -16.90 -11.75 26.83
CA LYS A 3 -15.96 -11.75 25.68
C LYS A 3 -16.26 -10.66 24.64
N GLU A 4 -17.52 -10.28 24.47
CA GLU A 4 -17.97 -9.43 23.36
C GLU A 4 -17.76 -7.93 23.62
N LYS A 5 -17.96 -7.49 24.87
CA LYS A 5 -17.61 -6.13 25.33
C LYS A 5 -16.09 -5.92 25.42
N GLN A 6 -15.33 -6.97 25.73
CA GLN A 6 -13.86 -6.96 25.71
C GLN A 6 -13.31 -6.81 24.28
N VAL A 7 -13.88 -7.51 23.28
CA VAL A 7 -13.38 -7.47 21.88
C VAL A 7 -13.57 -6.09 21.22
N LYS A 8 -14.74 -5.44 21.38
CA LYS A 8 -15.00 -4.10 20.79
C LYS A 8 -14.10 -3.00 21.39
N SER A 9 -13.89 -3.01 22.70
CA SER A 9 -13.00 -2.06 23.40
C SER A 9 -11.52 -2.32 23.13
N LYS A 10 -11.13 -3.58 22.90
CA LYS A 10 -9.76 -3.99 22.60
C LYS A 10 -9.36 -3.68 21.16
N SER A 11 -10.27 -3.73 20.18
CA SER A 11 -9.99 -3.42 18.77
C SER A 11 -9.63 -1.94 18.52
N SER A 12 -10.40 -1.00 19.06
CA SER A 12 -10.13 0.45 18.93
C SER A 12 -8.86 0.88 19.68
N LYS A 13 -8.64 0.32 20.87
CA LYS A 13 -7.41 0.51 21.64
C LYS A 13 -6.23 -0.13 20.93
N LEU A 14 -6.36 -1.33 20.35
CA LEU A 14 -5.29 -2.02 19.62
C LEU A 14 -4.81 -1.20 18.43
N CYS A 15 -5.70 -0.56 17.66
CA CYS A 15 -5.31 0.32 16.55
C CYS A 15 -4.48 1.53 17.05
N THR A 16 -4.92 2.14 18.15
CA THR A 16 -4.22 3.27 18.80
C THR A 16 -2.87 2.84 19.40
N TYR A 17 -2.82 1.68 20.05
CA TYR A 17 -1.59 1.08 20.58
C TYR A 17 -0.66 0.63 19.45
N PHE A 18 -1.15 0.15 18.32
CA PHE A 18 -0.33 -0.30 17.18
C PHE A 18 0.37 0.88 16.50
N LEU A 19 -0.31 2.02 16.35
CA LEU A 19 0.30 3.29 15.94
C LEU A 19 1.33 3.78 16.97
N TYR A 20 0.98 3.74 18.26
CA TYR A 20 1.87 4.19 19.33
C TYR A 20 3.11 3.29 19.49
N LEU A 21 2.98 1.96 19.35
CA LEU A 21 4.08 0.99 19.37
C LEU A 21 4.97 1.14 18.12
N LYS A 22 4.36 1.41 16.95
CA LYS A 22 5.07 1.78 15.72
C LYS A 22 5.98 2.96 15.96
N PHE A 23 5.52 4.03 16.61
CA PHE A 23 6.33 5.24 16.78
C PHE A 23 7.32 5.19 17.97
N ARG A 24 7.00 4.43 19.03
CA ARG A 24 7.85 4.31 20.24
C ARG A 24 9.05 3.37 20.06
N PHE A 25 8.96 2.35 19.21
CA PHE A 25 10.02 1.34 19.00
C PHE A 25 10.51 1.16 17.54
N ALA A 26 10.04 1.98 16.59
CA ALA A 26 10.60 1.93 15.24
C ALA A 26 11.98 2.61 15.20
N THR A 27 12.99 1.78 15.06
CA THR A 27 14.31 2.11 14.53
C THR A 27 14.16 3.05 13.33
N TRP A 28 15.02 4.07 13.22
CA TRP A 28 15.01 5.08 12.15
C TRP A 28 14.79 4.49 10.74
N ARG A 29 15.42 3.34 10.47
CA ARG A 29 15.28 2.58 9.21
C ARG A 29 13.84 2.14 8.91
N ASP A 30 13.09 1.66 9.90
CA ASP A 30 11.71 1.19 9.69
C ASP A 30 10.76 2.38 9.39
N LYS A 31 10.99 3.52 10.04
CA LYS A 31 10.24 4.76 9.77
C LYS A 31 10.52 5.25 8.35
N LEU A 32 11.78 5.27 7.92
CA LEU A 32 12.15 5.65 6.55
C LEU A 32 11.46 4.77 5.51
N MET A 33 11.44 3.45 5.69
CA MET A 33 10.82 2.55 4.70
C MET A 33 9.31 2.73 4.60
N ILE A 34 8.63 3.02 5.72
CA ILE A 34 7.20 3.35 5.71
C ILE A 34 6.94 4.69 5.02
N VAL A 35 7.75 5.72 5.31
CA VAL A 35 7.61 7.04 4.68
C VAL A 35 7.83 6.94 3.17
N VAL A 36 8.93 6.34 2.73
CA VAL A 36 9.23 6.15 1.30
C VAL A 36 8.13 5.32 0.62
N GLY A 37 7.72 4.20 1.22
CA GLY A 37 6.61 3.39 0.70
C GLY A 37 5.29 4.14 0.60
N SER A 38 5.00 5.05 1.54
CA SER A 38 3.80 5.88 1.50
C SER A 38 3.86 6.97 0.42
N LEU A 39 5.02 7.59 0.21
CA LEU A 39 5.23 8.56 -0.88
C LEU A 39 5.08 7.87 -2.25
N CYS A 40 5.67 6.69 -2.43
CA CYS A 40 5.49 5.89 -3.64
C CYS A 40 4.01 5.52 -3.86
N ALA A 41 3.27 5.17 -2.80
CA ALA A 41 1.84 4.87 -2.91
C ALA A 41 1.00 6.07 -3.35
N LEU A 42 1.32 7.27 -2.88
CA LEU A 42 0.65 8.50 -3.32
C LEU A 42 0.91 8.78 -4.80
N ILE A 43 2.17 8.66 -5.23
CA ILE A 43 2.56 8.85 -6.63
C ILE A 43 1.88 7.80 -7.52
N HIS A 44 1.92 6.52 -7.12
CA HIS A 44 1.26 5.44 -7.85
C HIS A 44 -0.26 5.64 -7.94
N GLY A 45 -0.90 6.07 -6.85
CA GLY A 45 -2.34 6.38 -6.84
C GLY A 45 -2.72 7.54 -7.76
N SER A 46 -1.83 8.50 -7.96
CA SER A 46 -2.04 9.62 -8.89
C SER A 46 -1.90 9.23 -10.37
N ALA A 47 -1.32 8.07 -10.68
CA ALA A 47 -1.16 7.62 -12.06
C ALA A 47 -2.50 7.29 -12.73
N SER A 48 -3.49 6.79 -11.99
CA SER A 48 -4.83 6.49 -12.52
C SER A 48 -5.55 7.71 -13.11
N PRO A 49 -5.70 8.85 -12.38
CA PRO A 49 -6.29 10.06 -12.97
C PRO A 49 -5.41 10.69 -14.06
N LEU A 50 -4.08 10.60 -13.96
CA LEU A 50 -3.18 11.07 -15.01
C LEU A 50 -3.41 10.33 -16.34
N MET A 51 -3.57 9.01 -16.27
CA MET A 51 -3.86 8.17 -17.44
C MET A 51 -5.19 8.56 -18.10
N LEU A 52 -6.20 8.89 -17.29
CA LEU A 52 -7.50 9.37 -17.79
C LEU A 52 -7.39 10.73 -18.49
N LEU A 53 -6.56 11.65 -18.00
CA LEU A 53 -6.33 12.94 -18.65
C LEU A 53 -5.66 12.78 -20.02
N VAL A 54 -4.61 11.95 -20.11
CA VAL A 54 -3.94 11.67 -21.39
C VAL A 54 -4.91 11.03 -22.39
N TYR A 55 -5.72 10.09 -21.94
CA TYR A 55 -6.76 9.48 -22.76
C TYR A 55 -7.77 10.52 -23.27
N GLY A 56 -8.25 11.41 -22.39
CA GLY A 56 -9.18 12.48 -22.78
C GLY A 56 -8.60 13.43 -23.83
N MET A 57 -7.32 13.81 -23.69
CA MET A 57 -6.64 14.64 -24.69
C MET A 57 -6.53 13.92 -26.04
N MET A 58 -6.14 12.64 -26.03
CA MET A 58 -6.06 11.82 -27.23
C MET A 58 -7.43 11.72 -27.93
N THR A 59 -8.50 11.41 -27.19
CA THR A 59 -9.85 11.35 -27.74
C THR A 59 -10.29 12.68 -28.33
N ASN A 60 -10.02 13.81 -27.65
CA ASN A 60 -10.36 15.13 -28.17
C ASN A 60 -9.63 15.42 -29.49
N THR A 61 -8.36 15.03 -29.62
CA THR A 61 -7.62 15.16 -30.89
C THR A 61 -8.19 14.28 -32.00
N PHE A 62 -8.70 13.08 -31.69
CA PHE A 62 -9.35 12.22 -32.68
C PHE A 62 -10.71 12.77 -33.12
N VAL A 63 -11.51 13.31 -32.21
CA VAL A 63 -12.80 13.93 -32.54
C VAL A 63 -12.59 15.19 -33.38
N ALA A 64 -11.63 16.05 -32.99
CA ALA A 64 -11.28 17.22 -33.79
C ALA A 64 -10.79 16.83 -35.20
N TYR A 65 -10.01 15.75 -35.28
CA TYR A 65 -9.57 15.19 -36.55
C TYR A 65 -10.74 14.71 -37.42
N GLU A 66 -11.70 13.95 -36.90
CA GLU A 66 -12.85 13.51 -37.68
C GLU A 66 -13.68 14.68 -38.26
N LEU A 67 -13.76 15.80 -37.53
CA LEU A 67 -14.39 17.03 -38.02
C LEU A 67 -13.56 17.72 -39.12
N GLU A 68 -12.23 17.69 -39.04
CA GLU A 68 -11.31 18.32 -40.01
C GLU A 68 -10.99 17.46 -41.25
N VAL A 69 -11.18 16.13 -41.19
CA VAL A 69 -10.97 15.21 -42.32
C VAL A 69 -11.84 15.54 -43.53
N GLN A 70 -12.93 16.27 -43.33
CA GLN A 70 -13.72 16.82 -44.45
C GLN A 70 -12.95 17.83 -45.32
N GLU A 71 -11.85 18.43 -44.83
CA GLU A 71 -11.17 19.52 -45.54
C GLU A 71 -9.72 19.21 -45.96
N LEU A 72 -8.82 18.63 -45.13
CA LEU A 72 -7.39 18.52 -45.51
C LEU A 72 -6.63 17.29 -44.95
N LYS A 73 -6.03 16.50 -45.84
CA LYS A 73 -5.18 15.32 -45.54
C LYS A 73 -3.75 15.74 -45.16
N ASP A 74 -3.59 16.35 -43.99
CA ASP A 74 -2.26 16.77 -43.48
C ASP A 74 -1.35 15.60 -43.00
N PRO A 75 -0.04 15.61 -43.30
CA PRO A 75 0.94 14.59 -42.88
C PRO A 75 1.40 14.71 -41.41
N ASN A 76 1.06 15.80 -40.70
CA ASN A 76 1.50 16.04 -39.33
C ASN A 76 0.78 15.18 -38.25
N LYS A 77 -0.09 14.25 -38.70
CA LYS A 77 -1.01 13.47 -37.84
C LYS A 77 -0.33 12.27 -37.20
N GLU A 78 0.54 11.59 -37.95
CA GLU A 78 1.30 10.46 -37.41
C GLU A 78 2.27 10.92 -36.31
N SER A 79 2.79 12.14 -36.40
CA SER A 79 3.67 12.72 -35.37
C SER A 79 2.94 12.94 -34.04
N GLN A 80 1.64 13.26 -34.04
CA GLN A 80 0.90 13.48 -32.81
C GLN A 80 0.51 12.15 -32.13
N MET A 81 0.07 11.16 -32.92
CA MET A 81 -0.24 9.83 -32.40
C MET A 81 1.00 9.13 -31.80
N THR A 82 2.15 9.26 -32.46
CA THR A 82 3.42 8.72 -31.93
C THR A 82 3.83 9.42 -30.63
N MET A 83 3.56 10.72 -30.48
CA MET A 83 3.82 11.45 -29.23
C MET A 83 2.98 10.91 -28.06
N PHE A 84 1.68 10.66 -28.27
CA PHE A 84 0.82 10.03 -27.26
C PHE A 84 1.29 8.62 -26.88
N ALA A 85 1.76 7.83 -27.85
CA ALA A 85 2.33 6.51 -27.58
C ALA A 85 3.56 6.59 -26.65
N TYR A 86 4.46 7.55 -26.86
CA TYR A 86 5.59 7.78 -25.96
C TYR A 86 5.16 8.18 -24.55
N TYR A 87 4.11 9.01 -24.39
CA TYR A 87 3.56 9.34 -23.08
C TYR A 87 3.03 8.10 -22.33
N TYR A 88 2.32 7.21 -23.02
CA TYR A 88 1.81 5.96 -22.43
C TYR A 88 2.92 5.03 -21.97
N ILE A 89 3.97 4.85 -22.80
CA ILE A 89 5.13 4.02 -22.44
C ILE A 89 5.86 4.63 -21.23
N GLY A 90 6.07 5.94 -21.22
CA GLY A 90 6.73 6.65 -20.12
C GLY A 90 5.99 6.51 -18.79
N ILE A 91 4.66 6.70 -18.80
CA ILE A 91 3.82 6.52 -17.61
C ILE A 91 3.84 5.05 -17.17
N GLY A 92 3.72 4.10 -18.09
CA GLY A 92 3.74 2.67 -17.78
C GLY A 92 5.03 2.23 -17.09
N LEU A 93 6.18 2.66 -17.60
CA LEU A 93 7.48 2.39 -16.99
C LEU A 93 7.61 3.05 -15.61
N GLY A 94 7.17 4.30 -15.47
CA GLY A 94 7.17 5.01 -14.19
C GLY A 94 6.32 4.30 -13.13
N VAL A 95 5.11 3.89 -13.49
CA VAL A 95 4.18 3.15 -12.62
C VAL A 95 4.77 1.80 -12.21
N LEU A 96 5.40 1.08 -13.14
CA LEU A 96 6.06 -0.21 -12.86
C LEU A 96 7.16 -0.04 -11.82
N ILE A 97 8.02 0.96 -11.98
CA ILE A 97 9.13 1.22 -11.05
C ILE A 97 8.58 1.63 -9.68
N VAL A 98 7.66 2.59 -9.63
CA VAL A 98 7.11 3.11 -8.37
C VAL A 98 6.32 2.03 -7.61
N SER A 99 5.50 1.23 -8.30
CA SER A 99 4.74 0.14 -7.68
C SER A 99 5.64 -0.95 -7.11
N TYR A 100 6.71 -1.31 -7.82
CA TYR A 100 7.69 -2.27 -7.33
C TYR A 100 8.31 -1.81 -6.01
N PHE A 101 8.83 -0.57 -5.98
CA PHE A 101 9.42 -0.02 -4.76
C PHE A 101 8.40 0.12 -3.62
N GLN A 102 7.18 0.58 -3.93
CA GLN A 102 6.10 0.65 -2.96
C GLN A 102 5.89 -0.71 -2.26
N ILE A 103 5.71 -1.79 -3.04
CA ILE A 103 5.44 -3.13 -2.50
C ILE A 103 6.63 -3.63 -1.69
N VAL A 104 7.86 -3.52 -2.23
CA VAL A 104 9.08 -3.99 -1.56
C VAL A 104 9.26 -3.30 -0.21
N PHE A 105 9.08 -1.98 -0.14
CA PHE A 105 9.23 -1.24 1.11
C PHE A 105 8.14 -1.61 2.14
N TRP A 106 6.89 -1.74 1.70
CA TRP A 106 5.78 -2.14 2.57
C TRP A 106 5.93 -3.55 3.13
N VAL A 107 6.21 -4.54 2.27
CA VAL A 107 6.36 -5.94 2.67
C VAL A 107 7.56 -6.09 3.60
N SER A 108 8.69 -5.45 3.28
CA SER A 108 9.89 -5.49 4.13
C SER A 108 9.64 -4.86 5.50
N ALA A 109 8.95 -3.72 5.56
CA ALA A 109 8.59 -3.06 6.81
C ALA A 109 7.63 -3.91 7.65
N ALA A 110 6.62 -4.52 7.01
CA ALA A 110 5.68 -5.43 7.65
C ALA A 110 6.38 -6.66 8.22
N ALA A 111 7.27 -7.31 7.46
CA ALA A 111 8.02 -8.49 7.90
C ALA A 111 8.85 -8.21 9.16
N ARG A 112 9.60 -7.09 9.18
CA ARG A 112 10.37 -6.68 10.36
C ARG A 112 9.47 -6.39 11.57
N GLN A 113 8.33 -5.75 11.34
CA GLN A 113 7.38 -5.44 12.41
C GLN A 113 6.77 -6.72 12.99
N THR A 114 6.31 -7.65 12.15
CA THR A 114 5.77 -8.95 12.56
C THR A 114 6.80 -9.75 13.36
N HIS A 115 8.05 -9.78 12.93
CA HIS A 115 9.12 -10.48 13.66
C HIS A 115 9.35 -9.89 15.07
N LYS A 116 9.38 -8.56 15.21
CA LYS A 116 9.52 -7.89 16.51
C LYS A 116 8.31 -8.16 17.43
N ILE A 117 7.10 -8.13 16.87
CA ILE A 117 5.86 -8.41 17.60
C ILE A 117 5.86 -9.86 18.10
N ARG A 118 6.12 -10.84 17.22
CA ARG A 118 6.16 -12.27 17.59
C ARG A 118 7.18 -12.54 18.69
N LYS A 119 8.39 -11.97 18.59
CA LYS A 119 9.43 -12.11 19.63
C LYS A 119 9.01 -11.51 20.97
N THR A 120 8.42 -10.32 20.96
CA THR A 120 7.99 -9.63 22.20
C THR A 120 6.79 -10.32 22.83
N TYR A 121 5.83 -10.75 22.00
CA TYR A 121 4.66 -11.50 22.42
C TYR A 121 5.06 -12.81 23.09
N PHE A 122 5.88 -13.61 22.43
CA PHE A 122 6.35 -14.90 22.98
C PHE A 122 7.11 -14.71 24.31
N ARG A 123 7.99 -13.71 24.39
CA ARG A 123 8.69 -13.37 25.65
C ARG A 123 7.71 -13.00 26.78
N LYS A 124 6.64 -12.27 26.48
CA LYS A 124 5.64 -11.88 27.48
C LYS A 124 4.77 -13.03 27.93
N VAL A 125 4.37 -13.91 27.00
CA VAL A 125 3.59 -15.12 27.31
C VAL A 125 4.37 -16.03 28.27
N MET A 126 5.66 -16.26 28.04
CA MET A 126 6.48 -17.09 28.93
C MET A 126 6.68 -16.52 30.35
N GLN A 127 6.35 -15.25 30.57
CA GLN A 127 6.49 -14.57 31.87
C GLN A 127 5.15 -14.46 32.63
N MET A 128 4.08 -15.07 32.13
CA MET A 128 2.76 -15.03 32.77
C MET A 128 2.66 -16.06 33.89
N GLU A 129 1.82 -15.78 34.88
CA GLU A 129 1.57 -16.66 36.03
C GLU A 129 0.83 -17.95 35.63
N ILE A 130 1.01 -19.00 36.43
CA ILE A 130 0.44 -20.33 36.13
C ILE A 130 -1.10 -20.31 36.04
N GLY A 131 -1.77 -19.50 36.87
CA GLY A 131 -3.22 -19.36 36.87
C GLY A 131 -3.79 -18.72 35.59
N TRP A 132 -2.98 -17.98 34.83
CA TRP A 132 -3.37 -17.47 33.53
C TRP A 132 -3.39 -18.57 32.45
N PHE A 133 -2.48 -19.55 32.55
CA PHE A 133 -2.45 -20.70 31.65
C PHE A 133 -3.61 -21.66 31.92
N ASP A 134 -4.06 -21.80 33.17
CA ASP A 134 -5.24 -22.61 33.50
C ASP A 134 -6.54 -22.03 32.89
N CYS A 135 -6.59 -20.71 32.69
CA CYS A 135 -7.73 -20.02 32.10
C CYS A 135 -7.70 -19.96 30.55
N ASN A 136 -6.56 -20.25 29.92
CA ASN A 136 -6.40 -20.18 28.47
C ASN A 136 -5.93 -21.53 27.90
N SER A 137 -6.76 -22.16 27.09
CA SER A 137 -6.39 -23.41 26.42
C SER A 137 -5.13 -23.21 25.56
N VAL A 138 -4.14 -24.09 25.75
CA VAL A 138 -2.87 -24.09 25.01
C VAL A 138 -3.11 -24.21 23.49
N GLY A 139 -4.18 -24.92 23.07
CA GLY A 139 -4.58 -25.02 21.67
C GLY A 139 -5.06 -23.69 21.08
N GLU A 140 -5.78 -22.88 21.85
CA GLU A 140 -6.19 -21.52 21.46
C GLU A 140 -5.00 -20.55 21.45
N LEU A 141 -3.98 -20.80 22.28
CA LEU A 141 -2.76 -20.00 22.29
C LEU A 141 -1.89 -20.23 21.05
N ASN A 142 -1.75 -21.50 20.64
CA ASN A 142 -0.90 -21.88 19.52
C ASN A 142 -1.45 -21.37 18.17
N THR A 143 -2.77 -21.39 18.01
CA THR A 143 -3.43 -20.79 16.84
C THR A 143 -3.21 -19.28 16.79
N ARG A 144 -3.36 -18.57 17.92
CA ARG A 144 -3.15 -17.11 18.02
C ARG A 144 -1.71 -16.63 17.81
N ILE A 145 -0.71 -17.49 17.96
CA ILE A 145 0.69 -17.15 17.68
C ILE A 145 1.00 -17.28 16.18
N SER A 146 0.31 -18.19 15.51
CA SER A 146 0.52 -18.54 14.11
C SER A 146 -0.21 -17.59 13.17
N GLU A 147 -1.44 -17.21 13.55
CA GLU A 147 -2.26 -16.17 12.91
C GLU A 147 -1.73 -14.75 13.17
#